data_AF-A0A2T6DZH4-F1
#
_entry.id   AF-A0A2T6DZH4-F1
#
_cell.length_a   1.000
_cell.length_b   1.000
_cell.length_c   1.000
_cell.angle_alpha   90.00
_cell.angle_beta   90.00
_cell.angle_gamma   90.00
#
_symmetry.space_group_name_H-M   'P 1'
#
loop_
_entity.id
_entity.type
_entity.pdbx_description
1 polymer ?
#
loop_
_entity_poly.entity_id
_entity_poly.type
_entity_poly.pdbx_seq_one_letter_code
_entity_poly.pdbx_strand_id
1 'polypeptide(L)' 'MISVDTPDFDQALAASRDGSFHHAVQARLEQAMVDLQIQLRRGLSPADFERARRLESAIEKAGDVVRYALSSQPR' A
#
# COMPACT_ATOMS: atom_id res chain seq x y z
N MET A 1 0.57 0.24 18.82
CA MET A 1 -0.62 -0.08 18.02
C MET A 1 -0.86 1.13 17.14
N ILE A 2 -0.41 1.11 15.88
CA ILE A 2 -0.61 2.22 14.95
C ILE A 2 -2.06 2.08 14.48
N SER A 3 -2.97 2.75 15.15
CA SER A 3 -4.31 2.99 14.63
C SER A 3 -4.10 3.98 13.49
N VAL A 4 -4.09 3.49 12.26
CA VAL A 4 -4.26 4.37 11.11
C VAL A 4 -5.68 4.89 11.25
N ASP A 5 -5.85 6.17 11.53
CA ASP A 5 -7.17 6.80 11.53
C ASP A 5 -7.73 6.70 10.10
N THR A 6 -8.47 5.62 9.87
CA THR A 6 -9.21 5.29 8.64
C THR A 6 -10.11 6.40 8.08
N PRO A 7 -10.67 7.36 8.87
CA PRO A 7 -11.56 8.38 8.31
C PRO A 7 -10.91 9.28 7.25
N ASP A 8 -9.63 9.61 7.40
CA ASP A 8 -8.93 10.51 6.48
C ASP A 8 -8.64 9.85 5.13
N PHE A 9 -8.40 8.53 5.15
CA PHE A 9 -8.18 7.77 3.92
C PHE A 9 -9.47 7.69 3.10
N ASP A 10 -10.60 7.32 3.72
CA ASP A 10 -11.89 7.25 3.02
C ASP A 10 -12.35 8.63 2.53
N GLN A 11 -12.09 9.69 3.29
CA GLN A 11 -12.37 11.06 2.85
C GLN A 11 -11.48 11.50 1.68
N ALA A 12 -10.18 11.24 1.74
CA ALA A 12 -9.27 11.54 0.64
C ALA A 12 -9.62 10.74 -0.63
N LEU A 13 -10.06 9.49 -0.43
CA LEU A 13 -10.51 8.60 -1.50
C LEU A 13 -11.81 9.10 -2.14
N ALA A 14 -12.79 9.53 -1.34
CA ALA A 14 -14.06 10.09 -1.80
C ALA A 14 -13.90 11.50 -2.43
N ALA A 15 -12.92 12.28 -1.97
CA ALA A 15 -12.62 13.60 -2.52
C ALA A 15 -11.89 13.53 -3.88
N SER A 16 -11.23 12.41 -4.18
CA SER A 16 -10.47 12.19 -5.42
C SER A 16 -11.39 11.87 -6.61
N ARG A 17 -12.08 12.90 -7.14
CA ARG A 17 -12.99 12.77 -8.29
C ARG A 17 -12.34 12.34 -9.61
N ASP A 18 -11.04 12.55 -9.75
CA ASP A 18 -10.26 12.26 -10.97
C ASP A 18 -9.37 11.01 -10.83
N GLY A 19 -9.44 10.30 -9.70
CA GLY A 19 -8.59 9.14 -9.41
C GLY A 19 -7.12 9.47 -9.09
N SER A 20 -6.73 10.75 -9.01
CA SER A 20 -5.34 11.18 -8.75
C SER A 20 -4.79 10.65 -7.42
N PHE A 21 -5.60 10.61 -6.36
CA PHE A 21 -5.21 10.04 -5.08
C PHE A 21 -4.94 8.54 -5.20
N HIS A 22 -5.78 7.80 -5.91
CA HIS A 22 -5.59 6.36 -6.11
C HIS A 22 -4.30 6.08 -6.87
N HIS A 23 -4.02 6.84 -7.94
CA HIS A 23 -2.76 6.74 -8.68
C HIS A 23 -1.55 7.06 -7.80
N ALA A 24 -1.64 8.09 -6.95
CA ALA A 24 -0.56 8.45 -6.02
C ALA A 24 -0.31 7.34 -4.97
N VAL A 25 -1.38 6.78 -4.39
CA VAL A 25 -1.28 5.68 -3.43
C VAL A 25 -0.72 4.43 -4.10
N GLN A 26 -1.18 4.08 -5.30
CA GLN A 26 -0.67 2.94 -6.06
C GLN A 26 0.81 3.11 -6.39
N ALA A 27 1.22 4.27 -6.92
CA ALA A 27 2.63 4.56 -7.20
C ALA A 27 3.50 4.47 -5.94
N ARG A 28 2.98 4.90 -4.79
CA ARG A 28 3.70 4.81 -3.52
C ARG A 28 3.88 3.36 -3.06
N LEU A 29 2.86 2.53 -3.21
CA LEU A 29 2.90 1.10 -2.88
C LEU A 29 3.87 0.35 -3.81
N GLU A 30 3.85 0.64 -5.11
CA GLU A 30 4.78 0.08 -6.09
C GLU A 30 6.23 0.43 -5.75
N GLN A 31 6.50 1.71 -5.42
CA GLN A 31 7.83 2.14 -4.98
C GLN A 31 8.27 1.41 -3.69
N ALA A 32 7.37 1.27 -2.72
CA ALA A 32 7.68 0.57 -1.47
C ALA A 32 8.01 -0.91 -1.71
N MET A 33 7.36 -1.56 -2.68
CA MET A 33 7.66 -2.93 -3.08
C MET A 33 9.04 -3.04 -3.74
N VAL A 34 9.38 -2.10 -4.62
CA VAL A 34 10.71 -2.05 -5.26
C VAL A 34 11.81 -1.85 -4.21
N ASP A 35 11.63 -0.91 -3.28
CA ASP A 35 12.59 -0.66 -2.20
C ASP A 35 12.81 -1.89 -1.33
N LEU A 36 11.72 -2.60 -1.01
CA LEU A 36 11.75 -3.84 -0.23
C LEU A 36 12.49 -4.97 -0.96
N GLN A 37 12.23 -5.14 -2.26
CA GLN A 37 12.93 -6.14 -3.08
C GLN A 37 14.43 -5.84 -3.21
N ILE A 38 14.81 -4.56 -3.28
CA ILE A 38 16.23 -4.15 -3.27
C ILE A 38 16.87 -4.53 -1.92
N GLN A 39 16.18 -4.32 -0.80
CA GLN A 39 16.69 -4.71 0.52
C GLN A 39 16.86 -6.22 0.63
N LEU A 40 15.88 -7.00 0.16
CA LEU A 40 15.94 -8.48 0.13
C LEU A 40 17.14 -9.00 -0.68
N ARG A 41 17.43 -8.39 -1.83
CA ARG A 41 18.57 -8.78 -2.69
C ARG A 41 19.95 -8.49 -2.09
N ARG A 42 20.04 -7.54 -1.15
CA ARG A 42 21.31 -7.18 -0.49
C ARG A 42 21.75 -8.17 0.59
N GLY A 43 20.97 -9.22 0.84
CA GLY A 43 21.25 -10.21 1.87
C GLY A 43 20.77 -9.71 3.22
N LEU A 44 19.58 -10.15 3.63
CA LEU A 44 19.00 -9.81 4.92
C LEU A 44 19.33 -10.89 5.95
N SER A 45 19.42 -10.48 7.23
CA SER A 45 19.40 -11.43 8.32
C SER A 45 18.06 -12.19 8.34
N PRO A 46 17.97 -13.40 8.94
CA PRO A 46 16.71 -14.13 9.01
C PRO A 46 15.55 -13.33 9.64
N ALA A 47 15.84 -12.48 10.63
CA ALA A 47 14.85 -11.62 11.27
C ALA A 47 14.36 -10.51 10.33
N ASP A 48 15.27 -9.93 9.55
CA ASP A 48 14.94 -8.92 8.55
C ASP A 48 14.20 -9.51 7.35
N PHE A 49 14.47 -10.76 6.99
CA PHE A 49 13.72 -11.49 5.97
C PHE A 49 12.25 -11.72 6.39
N GLU A 50 12.01 -12.20 7.60
CA GLU A 50 10.66 -12.38 8.16
C GLU A 50 9.91 -11.05 8.29
N ARG A 51 10.64 -9.97 8.60
CA ARG A 51 10.06 -8.62 8.61
C ARG A 51 9.73 -8.15 7.20
N ALA A 52 10.62 -8.38 6.25
CA ALA A 52 10.41 -8.00 4.86
C ALA A 52 9.22 -8.76 4.24
N ARG A 53 9.10 -10.07 4.48
CA ARG A 53 7.95 -10.87 4.03
C ARG A 53 6.61 -10.38 4.61
N ARG A 54 6.61 -9.95 5.87
CA ARG A 54 5.42 -9.33 6.49
C ARG A 54 5.07 -7.99 5.85
N LEU A 55 6.08 -7.19 5.50
CA LEU A 55 5.88 -5.92 4.80
C LEU A 55 5.37 -6.13 3.37
N GLU A 56 5.90 -7.12 2.65
CA GLU A 56 5.44 -7.50 1.30
C GLU A 56 3.95 -7.83 1.32
N SER A 57 3.51 -8.75 2.20
CA SER A 57 2.10 -9.11 2.33
C SER A 57 1.21 -7.94 2.76
N ALA A 58 1.72 -7.01 3.56
CA ALA A 58 0.99 -5.81 3.95
C ALA A 58 0.80 -4.83 2.77
N ILE A 59 1.83 -4.65 1.94
CA ILE A 59 1.78 -3.80 0.75
C ILE A 59 0.81 -4.39 -0.28
N GLU A 60 0.84 -5.72 -0.50
CA GLU A 60 -0.11 -6.40 -1.40
C GLU A 60 -1.56 -6.19 -0.95
N LYS A 61 -1.85 -6.41 0.34
CA LYS A 61 -3.19 -6.19 0.90
C LYS A 61 -3.63 -4.74 0.79
N ALA A 62 -2.74 -3.78 1.02
CA ALA A 62 -3.05 -2.37 0.82
C ALA A 62 -3.40 -2.07 -0.64
N GLY A 63 -2.68 -2.68 -1.59
CA GLY A 63 -2.99 -2.56 -3.03
C GLY A 63 -4.34 -3.17 -3.40
N ASP A 64 -4.72 -4.30 -2.81
CA ASP A 64 -6.03 -4.91 -3.01
C ASP A 64 -7.16 -4.03 -2.47
N VAL A 65 -6.98 -3.42 -1.30
CA VAL A 65 -7.96 -2.48 -0.71
C VAL A 65 -8.17 -1.27 -1.61
N VAL A 66 -7.09 -0.67 -2.14
CA VAL A 66 -7.17 0.47 -3.06
C VAL A 66 -7.90 0.10 -4.35
N ARG A 67 -7.60 -1.07 -4.93
CA ARG A 67 -8.30 -1.58 -6.13
C ARG A 67 -9.78 -1.86 -5.88
N TYR A 68 -10.11 -2.47 -4.74
CA TYR A 68 -11.49 -2.74 -4.36
C TYR A 68 -12.29 -1.46 -4.14
N ALA A 69 -11.68 -0.45 -3.50
CA ALA A 69 -12.32 0.82 -3.27
C ALA A 69 -12.63 1.55 -4.60
N LEU A 70 -11.75 1.45 -5.59
CA LEU A 70 -11.98 1.89 -6.98
C LEU A 70 -13.15 1.18 -7.65
N SER A 71 -13.25 -0.15 -7.53
CA SER A 71 -14.31 -0.93 -8.18
C SER A 71 -15.69 -0.78 -7.50
N SER A 72 -15.72 -0.28 -6.26
CA SER A 72 -16.93 -0.18 -5.44
C SER A 72 -17.56 1.22 -5.47
N GLN A 73 -16.96 2.20 -6.17
CA GLN A 73 -17.54 3.54 -6.32
C GLN A 73 -18.69 3.52 -7.34
N PRO A 74 -19.91 3.96 -6.98
CA PRO A 74 -21.00 4.13 -7.94
C PRO A 74 -20.67 5.23 -8.94
N ARG A 75 -20.93 4.97 -10.23
CA ARG A 75 -20.79 5.93 -11.34
C ARG A 75 -21.74 7.12 -11.21
#